data_AF-A0A0J7KNI2-F1
#
_entry.id   AF-A0A0J7KNI2-F1
#
_cell.length_a   1.000
_cell.length_b   1.000
_cell.length_c   1.000
_cell.angle_alpha   90.00
_cell.angle_beta   90.00
_cell.angle_gamma   90.00
#
_symmetry.space_group_name_H-M   'P 1'
#
loop_
_entity.id
_entity.type
_entity.pdbx_description
1 polymer ?
#
loop_
_entity_poly.entity_id
_entity_poly.type
_entity_poly.pdbx_seq_one_letter_code
_entity_poly.pdbx_strand_id
1 'polypeptide(L)'
;MHEILLCFRVKFYPPDPLRLKEEITRYQVYQQLKRDLLYGRLCCTPGEAALLVACIVQSELGDYDPEIHEGNYISEHKLLKTQTPTIEEKAMELHQGQLKGFTPEQGENYFLRIASQLDTYAVDPHPVKKKHLVGFKCPTATNCRHVWRCAIEQMLFFT
;
A
#
# COMPACT_ATOMS: atom_id res chain seq x y z
N MET A 1 4.67 23.59 25.26
CA MET A 1 3.63 23.54 24.22
C MET A 1 3.77 22.19 23.53
N HIS A 2 2.74 21.33 23.54
CA HIS A 2 2.82 20.06 22.83
C HIS A 2 2.62 20.32 21.34
N GLU A 3 3.59 19.92 20.53
CA GLU A 3 3.53 20.04 19.08
C GLU A 3 2.47 19.08 18.53
N ILE A 4 1.53 19.60 17.73
CA ILE A 4 0.49 18.79 17.11
C ILE A 4 0.99 18.33 15.75
N LEU A 5 1.27 17.04 15.61
CA LEU A 5 1.61 16.42 14.34
C LEU A 5 0.35 15.93 13.63
N LEU A 6 0.10 16.45 12.42
CA LEU A 6 -0.95 15.97 11.53
C LEU A 6 -0.33 15.20 10.36
N CYS A 7 -0.98 14.12 9.93
CA CYS A 7 -0.56 13.35 8.76
C CYS A 7 -1.65 13.35 7.70
N PHE A 8 -1.28 13.67 6.47
CA PHE A 8 -2.14 13.47 5.31
C PHE A 8 -2.31 11.97 5.02
N ARG A 9 -3.56 11.51 4.88
CA ARG A 9 -3.93 10.09 4.74
C ARG A 9 -5.16 9.94 3.86
N VAL A 10 -5.22 8.84 3.12
CA VAL A 10 -6.46 8.41 2.45
C VAL A 10 -7.41 7.84 3.50
N LYS A 11 -8.63 8.36 3.54
CA LYS A 11 -9.70 7.85 4.41
C LYS A 11 -10.60 6.85 3.69
N PHE A 12 -10.92 7.14 2.43
CA PHE A 12 -11.78 6.30 1.60
C PHE A 12 -11.01 5.88 0.36
N TYR A 13 -10.72 4.59 0.27
CA TYR A 13 -10.01 4.01 -0.86
C TYR A 13 -11.04 3.65 -1.94
N PRO A 14 -10.91 4.14 -3.17
CA PRO A 14 -11.84 3.80 -4.25
C PRO A 14 -11.75 2.30 -4.57
N PRO A 15 -12.86 1.60 -4.86
CA PRO A 15 -12.80 0.19 -5.27
C PRO A 15 -11.88 -0.04 -6.48
N ASP A 16 -11.85 0.93 -7.39
CA ASP A 16 -10.91 0.97 -8.51
C ASP A 16 -10.16 2.32 -8.51
N PRO A 17 -8.89 2.36 -8.06
CA PRO A 17 -8.11 3.59 -8.03
C PRO A 17 -7.80 4.16 -9.42
N LEU A 18 -7.84 3.35 -10.48
CA LEU A 18 -7.56 3.83 -11.84
C LEU A 18 -8.72 4.66 -12.43
N ARG A 19 -9.90 4.62 -11.82
CA ARG A 19 -11.05 5.47 -12.20
C ARG A 19 -10.96 6.90 -11.67
N LEU A 20 -9.99 7.20 -10.82
CA LEU A 20 -9.74 8.58 -10.38
C LEU A 20 -9.30 9.41 -11.59
N LYS A 21 -10.00 10.52 -11.83
CA LYS A 21 -9.81 11.38 -13.01
C LYS A 21 -8.42 11.98 -13.05
N GLU A 22 -7.99 12.52 -11.92
CA GLU A 22 -6.74 13.27 -11.81
C GLU A 22 -5.58 12.34 -11.44
N GLU A 23 -4.49 12.44 -12.19
CA GLU A 23 -3.25 11.71 -11.95
C GLU A 23 -2.69 11.98 -10.55
N ILE A 24 -2.67 13.25 -10.12
CA ILE A 24 -2.21 13.61 -8.77
C ILE A 24 -3.00 12.88 -7.68
N THR A 25 -4.29 12.65 -7.88
CA THR A 25 -5.13 11.94 -6.91
C THR A 25 -4.81 10.45 -6.90
N ARG A 26 -4.55 9.83 -8.07
CA ARG A 26 -4.03 8.45 -8.16
C ARG A 26 -2.67 8.32 -7.45
N TYR A 27 -1.77 9.27 -7.69
CA TYR A 27 -0.45 9.30 -7.06
C TYR A 27 -0.55 9.36 -5.53
N GLN A 28 -1.46 10.16 -4.97
CA GLN A 28 -1.66 10.19 -3.51
C GLN A 28 -2.16 8.86 -2.94
N VAL A 29 -3.01 8.14 -3.68
CA VAL A 29 -3.43 6.77 -3.30
C VAL A 29 -2.26 5.80 -3.38
N TYR A 30 -1.42 5.91 -4.42
CA TYR A 30 -0.19 5.14 -4.56
C TYR A 30 0.75 5.36 -3.37
N GLN A 31 1.02 6.63 -2.99
CA GLN A 31 1.86 6.96 -1.84
C GLN A 31 1.29 6.39 -0.53
N GLN A 32 -0.02 6.45 -0.35
CA GLN A 32 -0.66 5.88 0.81
C GLN A 32 -0.53 4.35 0.86
N LEU A 33 -0.70 3.66 -0.27
CA LEU A 33 -0.56 2.20 -0.34
C LEU A 33 0.90 1.73 -0.22
N LYS A 34 1.85 2.48 -0.78
CA LYS A 34 3.30 2.25 -0.56
C LYS A 34 3.63 2.31 0.94
N ARG A 35 3.07 3.30 1.63
CA ARG A 35 3.17 3.40 3.10
C ARG A 35 2.52 2.19 3.79
N ASP A 36 1.32 1.80 3.37
CA ASP A 36 0.61 0.66 3.95
C ASP A 36 1.37 -0.66 3.75
N LEU A 37 2.06 -0.83 2.61
CA LEU A 37 2.96 -1.95 2.34
C LEU A 37 4.19 -1.94 3.29
N LEU A 38 4.85 -0.79 3.42
CA LEU A 38 6.01 -0.62 4.31
C LEU A 38 5.68 -0.90 5.78
N TYR A 39 4.49 -0.51 6.26
CA TYR A 39 4.06 -0.76 7.64
C TYR A 39 3.33 -2.11 7.80
N GLY A 40 3.20 -2.91 6.74
CA GLY A 40 2.57 -4.23 6.73
C GLY A 40 1.08 -4.19 7.05
N ARG A 41 0.39 -3.13 6.63
CA ARG A 41 -1.08 -3.03 6.57
C ARG A 41 -1.64 -3.63 5.29
N LEU A 42 -0.88 -3.57 4.20
CA LEU A 42 -1.19 -4.21 2.95
C LEU A 42 -0.50 -5.58 2.92
N CYS A 43 -1.25 -6.62 3.25
CA CYS A 43 -0.78 -8.01 3.24
C CYS A 43 -0.76 -8.54 1.81
N CYS A 44 0.34 -9.18 1.44
CA CYS A 44 0.58 -9.78 0.14
C CYS A 44 1.44 -11.05 0.27
N THR A 45 1.39 -11.90 -0.74
CA THR A 45 2.32 -13.03 -0.89
C THR A 45 3.72 -12.53 -1.25
N PRO A 46 4.78 -13.33 -1.06
CA PRO A 46 6.14 -12.93 -1.46
C PRO A 46 6.26 -12.54 -2.94
N GLY A 47 5.51 -13.20 -3.83
CA GLY A 47 5.51 -12.89 -5.26
C GLY A 47 4.85 -11.54 -5.57
N GLU A 48 3.70 -11.26 -4.96
CA GLU A 48 3.04 -9.95 -5.06
C GLU A 48 3.90 -8.84 -4.44
N ALA A 49 4.55 -9.11 -3.29
CA ALA A 49 5.47 -8.18 -2.66
C ALA A 49 6.63 -7.81 -3.60
N ALA A 50 7.25 -8.81 -4.25
CA ALA A 50 8.32 -8.58 -5.22
C ALA A 50 7.85 -7.72 -6.39
N LEU A 51 6.65 -7.98 -6.92
CA LEU A 51 6.08 -7.21 -8.03
C LEU A 51 5.78 -5.76 -7.61
N LEU A 52 5.21 -5.54 -6.43
CA LEU A 52 4.95 -4.21 -5.89
C LEU A 52 6.25 -3.44 -5.64
N VAL A 53 7.28 -4.09 -5.09
CA VAL A 53 8.62 -3.51 -4.91
C VAL A 53 9.23 -3.13 -6.26
N ALA A 54 9.16 -4.01 -7.25
CA ALA A 54 9.67 -3.73 -8.59
C ALA A 54 8.97 -2.52 -9.23
N CYS A 55 7.66 -2.36 -9.03
CA CYS A 55 6.91 -1.17 -9.48
C CYS A 55 7.40 0.11 -8.79
N ILE A 56 7.64 0.06 -7.47
CA ILE A 56 8.17 1.22 -6.73
C ILE A 56 9.55 1.61 -7.26
N VAL A 57 10.43 0.63 -7.43
CA VAL A 57 11.79 0.84 -7.94
C VAL A 57 11.77 1.42 -9.35
N GLN A 58 10.97 0.85 -10.26
CA GLN A 58 10.82 1.39 -11.62
C GLN A 58 10.30 2.83 -11.62
N SER A 59 9.34 3.16 -10.75
CA SER A 59 8.78 4.52 -10.67
C SER A 59 9.74 5.54 -10.05
N GLU A 60 10.62 5.12 -9.13
CA GLU A 60 11.54 6.02 -8.42
C GLU A 60 12.92 6.13 -9.08
N LEU A 61 13.44 5.03 -9.63
CA LEU A 61 14.78 4.94 -10.21
C LEU A 61 14.78 4.96 -11.75
N GLY A 62 13.63 4.74 -12.38
CA GLY A 62 13.53 4.57 -13.84
C GLY A 62 13.98 3.18 -14.29
N ASP A 63 14.37 3.04 -15.55
CA ASP A 63 14.81 1.77 -16.11
C ASP A 63 16.11 1.27 -15.46
N TYR A 64 16.23 -0.06 -15.36
CA TYR A 64 17.49 -0.68 -14.95
C TYR A 64 18.65 -0.31 -15.90
N ASP A 65 19.68 0.25 -15.27
CA ASP A 65 20.99 0.56 -15.82
C ASP A 65 22.08 -0.26 -15.08
N PRO A 66 22.82 -1.16 -15.76
CA PRO A 66 23.87 -1.97 -15.13
C PRO A 66 25.07 -1.19 -14.59
N GLU A 67 25.30 0.06 -15.02
CA GLU A 67 26.38 0.91 -14.50
C GLU A 67 25.99 1.59 -13.17
N ILE A 68 24.69 1.73 -12.91
CA ILE A 68 24.16 2.40 -11.71
C ILE A 68 23.65 1.38 -10.70
N HIS A 69 22.96 0.34 -11.17
CA HIS A 69 22.26 -0.64 -10.37
C HIS A 69 23.13 -1.88 -10.11
N GLU A 70 24.26 -1.67 -9.44
CA GLU A 70 25.18 -2.74 -9.08
C GLU A 70 24.70 -3.51 -7.83
N GLY A 71 25.01 -4.81 -7.79
CA GLY A 71 24.68 -5.65 -6.63
C GLY A 71 23.18 -5.74 -6.33
N ASN A 72 22.82 -5.63 -5.05
CA ASN A 72 21.42 -5.63 -4.60
C ASN A 72 20.98 -4.21 -4.20
N TYR A 73 20.86 -3.34 -5.19
CA TYR A 73 20.46 -1.94 -5.01
C TYR A 73 19.09 -1.78 -4.32
N ILE A 74 18.20 -2.77 -4.40
CA ILE A 74 16.90 -2.74 -3.68
C ILE A 74 17.10 -2.76 -2.17
N SER A 75 18.16 -3.42 -1.66
CA SER A 75 18.44 -3.51 -0.22
C SER A 75 18.76 -2.16 0.44
N GLU A 76 19.12 -1.15 -0.35
CA GLU A 76 19.36 0.22 0.11
C GLU A 76 18.05 0.95 0.48
N HIS A 77 16.92 0.45 -0.03
CA HIS A 77 15.60 1.01 0.19
C HIS A 77 14.78 0.14 1.12
N LYS A 78 14.29 0.73 2.23
CA LYS A 78 13.35 0.05 3.12
C LYS A 78 11.93 0.16 2.55
N LEU A 79 11.48 -0.85 1.82
CA LEU A 79 10.22 -0.84 1.08
C LEU A 79 9.14 -1.72 1.71
N LEU A 80 9.54 -2.75 2.46
CA LEU A 80 8.63 -3.70 3.11
C LEU A 80 8.80 -3.72 4.62
N LYS A 81 7.74 -4.12 5.33
CA LYS A 81 7.81 -4.42 6.78
C LYS A 81 8.78 -5.57 7.06
N THR A 82 8.69 -6.61 6.24
CA THR A 82 9.55 -7.80 6.26
C THR A 82 10.17 -7.94 4.89
N GLN A 83 11.31 -7.30 4.69
CA GLN A 83 12.09 -7.38 3.46
C GLN A 83 13.07 -8.55 3.56
N THR A 84 13.12 -9.41 2.54
CA THR A 84 13.97 -10.60 2.52
C THR A 84 14.75 -10.66 1.21
N PRO A 85 15.96 -11.26 1.21
CA PRO A 85 16.77 -11.37 -0.01
C PRO A 85 16.04 -12.03 -1.19
N THR A 86 15.20 -13.03 -0.91
CA THR A 86 14.41 -13.70 -1.96
C THR A 86 13.40 -12.76 -2.62
N ILE A 87 12.79 -11.84 -1.87
CA ILE A 87 11.86 -10.86 -2.43
C ILE A 87 12.65 -9.81 -3.23
N GLU A 88 13.79 -9.38 -2.72
CA GLU A 88 14.66 -8.40 -3.40
C GLU A 88 15.20 -8.93 -4.73
N GLU A 89 15.75 -10.14 -4.74
CA GLU A 89 16.22 -10.81 -5.95
C GLU A 89 15.10 -10.92 -6.98
N LYS A 90 13.90 -11.36 -6.55
CA LYS A 90 12.76 -11.46 -7.45
C LYS A 90 12.29 -10.11 -7.97
N ALA A 91 12.33 -9.07 -7.14
CA ALA A 91 11.98 -7.72 -7.55
C ALA A 91 12.98 -7.15 -8.56
N MET A 92 14.28 -7.42 -8.40
CA MET A 92 15.30 -7.03 -9.38
C MET A 92 15.08 -7.70 -10.74
N GLU A 93 14.76 -9.00 -10.76
CA GLU A 93 14.42 -9.70 -12.01
C GLU A 93 13.22 -9.05 -12.73
N LEU A 94 12.17 -8.70 -11.97
CA LEU A 94 10.96 -8.08 -12.50
C LEU A 94 11.23 -6.66 -13.02
N HIS A 95 12.07 -5.89 -12.31
CA HIS A 95 12.50 -4.56 -12.69
C HIS A 95 13.30 -4.59 -14.01
N GLN A 96 14.28 -5.50 -14.13
CA GLN A 96 15.13 -5.66 -15.31
C GLN A 96 14.38 -6.18 -16.55
N GLY A 97 13.36 -7.00 -16.34
CA GLY A 97 12.61 -7.66 -17.40
C GLY A 97 11.24 -7.03 -17.65
N GLN A 98 10.27 -7.40 -16.82
CA GLN A 98 8.85 -7.15 -17.05
C GLN A 98 8.48 -5.66 -17.04
N LEU A 99 9.16 -4.86 -16.22
CA LEU A 99 8.84 -3.44 -16.04
C LEU A 99 9.70 -2.50 -16.87
N LYS A 100 10.67 -3.03 -17.63
CA LYS A 100 11.55 -2.23 -18.48
C LYS A 100 10.76 -1.38 -19.47
N GLY A 101 11.11 -0.10 -19.56
CA GLY A 101 10.49 0.90 -20.42
C GLY A 101 9.22 1.50 -19.85
N PHE A 102 8.80 1.15 -18.63
CA PHE A 102 7.67 1.78 -17.98
C PHE A 102 8.04 3.20 -17.57
N THR A 103 7.17 4.17 -17.88
CA THR A 103 7.24 5.49 -17.27
C THR A 103 6.89 5.39 -15.77
N PRO A 104 7.26 6.40 -14.95
CA PRO A 104 6.86 6.43 -13.55
C PRO A 104 5.35 6.25 -13.34
N GLU A 105 4.54 6.93 -14.15
CA GLU A 105 3.07 6.80 -14.10
C GLU A 105 2.61 5.37 -14.43
N GLN A 106 3.23 4.69 -15.40
CA GLN A 106 2.89 3.31 -15.75
C GLN A 106 3.23 2.35 -14.61
N GLY A 107 4.39 2.52 -13.96
CA GLY A 107 4.78 1.76 -12.76
C GLY A 107 3.80 1.97 -11.60
N GLU A 108 3.40 3.22 -11.36
CA GLU A 108 2.43 3.58 -10.31
C GLU A 108 1.04 3.01 -10.59
N ASN A 109 0.54 3.14 -11.82
CA ASN A 109 -0.75 2.58 -12.21
C ASN A 109 -0.76 1.05 -12.16
N TYR A 110 0.35 0.41 -12.52
CA TYR A 110 0.48 -1.05 -12.41
C TYR A 110 0.51 -1.50 -10.95
N PHE A 111 1.24 -0.79 -10.08
CA PHE A 111 1.19 -0.97 -8.63
C PHE A 111 -0.24 -0.86 -8.10
N LEU A 112 -0.97 0.21 -8.46
CA LEU A 112 -2.34 0.45 -8.01
C LEU A 112 -3.28 -0.69 -8.40
N ARG A 113 -3.12 -1.22 -9.61
CA ARG A 113 -3.91 -2.35 -10.13
C ARG A 113 -3.70 -3.63 -9.33
N ILE A 114 -2.47 -3.92 -8.93
CA ILE A 114 -2.16 -5.10 -8.11
C ILE A 114 -2.66 -4.87 -6.69
N ALA A 115 -2.34 -3.73 -6.11
CA ALA A 115 -2.67 -3.40 -4.73
C ALA A 115 -4.19 -3.39 -4.45
N SER A 116 -5.01 -2.97 -5.42
CA SER A 116 -6.47 -2.97 -5.28
C SER A 116 -7.11 -4.36 -5.30
N GLN A 117 -6.36 -5.39 -5.73
CA GLN A 117 -6.83 -6.78 -5.75
C GLN A 117 -6.48 -7.56 -4.48
N LEU A 118 -5.67 -6.98 -3.58
CA LEU A 118 -5.28 -7.63 -2.33
C LEU A 118 -6.42 -7.60 -1.31
N ASP A 119 -6.60 -8.69 -0.55
CA ASP A 119 -7.68 -8.84 0.45
C ASP A 119 -7.70 -7.75 1.53
N THR A 120 -6.55 -7.13 1.77
CA THR A 120 -6.38 -6.08 2.80
C THR A 120 -6.41 -4.67 2.22
N TYR A 121 -6.67 -4.54 0.92
CA TYR A 121 -6.92 -3.25 0.30
C TYR A 121 -8.10 -2.54 1.01
N ALA A 122 -7.91 -1.26 1.35
CA ALA A 122 -8.91 -0.46 2.05
C ALA A 122 -9.31 -0.96 3.46
N VAL A 123 -8.63 -1.96 4.02
CA VAL A 123 -8.97 -2.50 5.35
C VAL A 123 -8.32 -1.68 6.46
N ASP A 124 -9.17 -1.15 7.35
CA ASP A 124 -8.73 -0.50 8.59
C ASP A 124 -8.97 -1.44 9.79
N PRO A 125 -7.94 -2.19 10.23
CA PRO A 125 -8.12 -3.21 11.25
C PRO A 125 -8.37 -2.59 12.63
N HIS A 126 -9.45 -3.02 13.29
CA HIS A 126 -9.80 -2.61 14.64
C HIS A 126 -9.73 -3.81 15.60
N PRO A 127 -8.91 -3.75 16.67
CA PRO A 127 -8.77 -4.87 17.59
C PRO A 127 -10.04 -5.08 18.42
N VAL A 128 -10.64 -6.26 18.31
CA VAL A 128 -11.90 -6.62 18.95
C VAL A 128 -11.87 -8.02 19.57
N LYS A 129 -12.73 -8.27 20.56
CA LYS A 129 -13.00 -9.60 21.12
C LYS A 129 -14.38 -10.10 20.71
N LYS A 130 -14.46 -11.34 20.21
CA LYS A 130 -15.71 -12.00 19.77
C LYS A 130 -16.61 -12.32 20.97
N LYS A 131 -17.92 -12.13 20.82
CA LYS A 131 -18.97 -12.63 21.73
C LYS A 131 -19.93 -13.58 21.00
N HIS A 132 -20.77 -14.29 21.75
CA HIS A 132 -21.70 -15.32 21.26
C HIS A 132 -22.96 -14.79 20.53
N LEU A 133 -23.05 -13.47 20.30
CA LEU A 133 -23.99 -12.83 19.38
C LEU A 133 -23.15 -11.95 18.43
N VAL A 134 -23.58 -11.69 17.19
CA VAL A 134 -22.84 -10.83 16.22
C VAL A 134 -22.60 -9.46 16.86
N GLY A 135 -21.45 -9.33 17.50
CA GLY A 135 -21.22 -8.35 18.53
C GLY A 135 -19.78 -8.44 18.99
N PHE A 136 -19.10 -7.31 18.92
CA PHE A 136 -17.69 -7.19 19.20
C PHE A 136 -17.48 -6.31 20.43
N LYS A 137 -16.59 -6.73 21.34
CA LYS A 137 -16.16 -5.89 22.46
C LYS A 137 -14.84 -5.23 22.09
N CYS A 138 -14.83 -3.89 22.02
CA CYS A 138 -13.59 -3.14 21.92
C CYS A 138 -12.94 -2.96 23.30
N PRO A 139 -11.64 -2.60 23.39
CA PRO A 139 -10.96 -2.37 24.65
C PRO A 139 -11.59 -1.26 25.51
N THR A 140 -12.07 -0.18 24.88
CA THR A 140 -12.69 0.96 25.57
C THR A 140 -13.97 1.45 24.86
N ALA A 141 -14.80 2.22 25.56
CA ALA A 141 -15.97 2.88 24.97
C ALA A 141 -15.60 3.88 23.86
N THR A 142 -14.43 4.52 23.96
CA THR A 142 -13.91 5.41 22.91
C THR A 142 -13.58 4.63 21.64
N ASN A 143 -12.97 3.43 21.77
CA ASN A 143 -12.76 2.55 20.61
C ASN A 143 -14.08 2.11 19.98
N CYS A 144 -15.11 1.78 20.78
CA CYS A 144 -16.43 1.44 20.25
C CYS A 144 -17.03 2.58 19.42
N ARG A 145 -16.99 3.81 19.95
CA ARG A 145 -17.50 5.00 19.23
C ARG A 145 -16.72 5.27 17.95
N HIS A 146 -15.41 5.08 17.98
CA HIS A 146 -14.56 5.26 16.81
C HIS A 146 -14.91 4.27 15.69
N VAL A 147 -14.99 2.97 16.01
CA VAL A 147 -15.39 1.92 15.06
C VAL A 147 -16.77 2.22 14.46
N TRP A 148 -17.74 2.58 15.30
CA TRP A 148 -19.08 2.94 14.85
C TRP A 148 -19.06 4.15 13.91
N ARG A 149 -18.30 5.20 14.24
CA ARG A 149 -18.15 6.38 13.38
C ARG A 149 -17.54 6.00 12.03
N CYS A 150 -16.45 5.24 12.02
CA CYS A 150 -15.80 4.79 10.78
C CYS A 150 -16.77 3.98 9.91
N ALA A 151 -17.54 3.07 10.49
CA ALA A 151 -18.52 2.25 9.76
C ALA A 151 -19.63 3.10 9.13
N ILE A 152 -20.18 4.08 9.87
CA ILE A 152 -21.21 4.98 9.36
C ILE A 152 -20.66 5.90 8.27
N GLU A 153 -19.47 6.48 8.48
CA GLU A 153 -18.82 7.33 7.49
C GLU A 153 -18.51 6.57 6.19
N GLN A 154 -18.04 5.33 6.29
CA GLN A 154 -17.76 4.48 5.14
C GLN A 154 -19.04 4.09 4.40
N MET A 155 -20.10 3.72 5.13
CA MET A 155 -21.41 3.44 4.53
C MET A 155 -21.90 4.65 3.74
N LEU A 156 -21.93 5.84 4.36
CA LEU A 156 -22.43 7.07 3.73
C LEU A 156 -21.62 7.53 2.53
N PHE A 157 -20.31 7.26 2.48
CA PHE A 157 -19.47 7.67 1.36
C PHE A 157 -19.69 6.81 0.11
N PHE A 158 -20.02 5.53 0.30
CA PHE A 158 -20.16 4.56 -0.81
C PHE A 158 -21.61 4.24 -1.19
N THR A 159 -22.60 4.77 -0.47
CA THR A 159 -24.03 4.75 -0.82
C THR A 159 -24.46 6.02 -1.52
#